data_AF-A0A5N3UMP1-F1
#
_entry.id   AF-A0A5N3UMP1-F1
#
_cell.length_a   1.000
_cell.length_b   1.000
_cell.length_c   1.000
_cell.angle_alpha   90.00
_cell.angle_beta   90.00
_cell.angle_gamma   90.00
#
_symmetry.space_group_name_H-M   'P 1'
#
loop_
_entity.id
_entity.type
_entity.pdbx_description
1 polymer ?
#
loop_
_entity_poly.entity_id
_entity_poly.type
_entity_poly.pdbx_seq_one_letter_code
_entity_poly.pdbx_strand_id
1 'polypeptide(L)'
;MMKTITRLHRAMVLLEYFTSNSWVWNTDNVNMLMNQLNPEDKKTFNIDVRQLHWAEYIENYCMGTKKYVLNEEMSGLPAARKHLN
;
A
#
# COMPACT_ATOMS: atom_id res chain seq x y z
N MET A 1 15.15 30.24 -2.66
CA MET A 1 13.86 30.09 -3.39
C MET A 1 14.04 29.37 -4.72
N MET A 2 14.88 29.86 -5.65
CA MET A 2 15.06 29.26 -6.99
C MET A 2 15.56 27.80 -6.98
N LYS A 3 16.52 27.46 -6.11
CA LYS A 3 17.04 26.08 -5.94
C LYS A 3 15.95 25.06 -5.54
N THR A 4 15.02 25.46 -4.67
CA THR A 4 13.92 24.61 -4.23
C THR A 4 12.95 24.31 -5.38
N ILE A 5 12.64 25.33 -6.19
CA ILE A 5 11.78 25.20 -7.37
C ILE A 5 12.42 24.26 -8.39
N THR A 6 13.73 24.39 -8.67
CA THR A 6 14.43 23.49 -9.58
C THR A 6 14.41 22.04 -9.10
N ARG A 7 14.55 21.81 -7.79
CA ARG A 7 14.47 20.45 -7.21
C ARG A 7 13.08 19.85 -7.33
N LEU A 8 12.05 20.65 -7.06
CA LEU A 8 10.65 20.23 -7.19
C LEU A 8 10.33 19.88 -8.65
N HIS A 9 10.72 20.73 -9.60
CA HIS A 9 10.53 20.49 -11.03
C HIS A 9 11.18 19.18 -11.50
N ARG A 10 12.41 18.91 -11.08
CA ARG A 10 13.09 17.65 -11.41
C ARG A 10 12.35 16.42 -10.87
N ALA A 11 11.84 16.51 -9.64
CA ALA A 11 11.05 15.42 -9.05
C ALA A 11 9.73 15.21 -9.81
N MET A 12 9.04 16.29 -10.19
CA MET A 12 7.80 16.21 -10.97
C MET A 12 8.03 15.55 -12.34
N VAL A 13 9.06 15.96 -13.08
CA VAL A 13 9.40 15.35 -14.37
C VAL A 13 9.76 13.87 -14.22
N LEU A 14 10.49 13.50 -13.14
CA LEU A 14 10.82 12.10 -12.88
C LEU A 14 9.57 11.26 -12.57
N LEU A 15 8.61 11.82 -11.86
CA LEU A 15 7.40 11.12 -11.41
C LEU A 15 6.28 11.13 -12.47
N GLU A 16 6.35 12.02 -13.45
CA GLU A 16 5.31 12.24 -14.47
C GLU A 16 4.83 10.93 -15.10
N TYR A 17 5.76 10.05 -15.49
CA TYR A 17 5.42 8.75 -16.08
C TYR A 17 4.60 7.88 -15.12
N PHE A 18 4.95 7.87 -13.85
CA PHE A 18 4.30 7.03 -12.84
C PHE A 18 2.95 7.59 -12.38
N THR A 19 2.79 8.92 -12.40
CA THR A 19 1.57 9.60 -11.91
C THR A 19 0.55 9.90 -12.99
N SER A 20 0.96 9.99 -14.26
CA SER A 20 0.11 10.45 -15.37
C SER A 20 -0.35 9.34 -16.30
N ASN A 21 0.15 8.11 -16.11
CA ASN A 21 -0.29 6.95 -16.86
C ASN A 21 -1.20 6.06 -16.01
N SER A 22 -2.20 5.46 -16.67
CA SER A 22 -3.06 4.45 -16.05
C SER A 22 -2.40 3.08 -16.14
N TRP A 23 -2.49 2.34 -15.04
CA TRP A 23 -1.94 1.00 -14.94
C TRP A 23 -3.08 -0.01 -14.99
N VAL A 24 -3.04 -0.90 -15.99
CA VAL A 24 -3.97 -2.02 -16.06
C VAL A 24 -3.34 -3.19 -15.31
N TRP A 25 -3.94 -3.54 -14.17
CA TRP A 25 -3.53 -4.71 -13.39
C TRP A 25 -4.37 -5.91 -13.82
N ASN A 26 -3.72 -6.97 -14.30
CA ASN A 26 -4.37 -8.22 -14.67
C ASN A 26 -4.14 -9.27 -13.58
N THR A 27 -5.21 -9.96 -13.17
CA THR A 27 -5.17 -11.01 -12.14
C THR A 27 -5.69 -12.36 -12.65
N ASP A 28 -5.84 -12.53 -13.96
CA ASP A 28 -6.49 -13.69 -14.58
C ASP A 28 -5.79 -15.00 -14.23
N ASN A 29 -4.46 -15.02 -14.26
CA ASN A 29 -3.67 -16.22 -13.91
C ASN A 29 -3.82 -16.61 -12.43
N VAL A 30 -3.91 -15.62 -11.53
CA VAL A 30 -4.11 -15.86 -10.10
C VAL A 30 -5.51 -16.41 -9.86
N ASN A 31 -6.52 -15.83 -10.51
CA ASN A 31 -7.90 -16.32 -10.43
C ASN A 31 -8.03 -17.74 -10.99
N MET A 32 -7.40 -18.03 -12.13
CA MET A 32 -7.36 -19.37 -12.72
C MET A 32 -6.72 -20.37 -11.75
N LEU A 33 -5.54 -20.05 -11.21
CA LEU A 33 -4.84 -20.91 -10.26
C LEU A 33 -5.71 -21.18 -9.02
N MET A 34 -6.28 -20.13 -8.41
CA MET A 34 -7.18 -20.28 -7.27
C MET A 34 -8.35 -21.21 -7.57
N ASN A 35 -8.91 -21.18 -8.78
CA ASN A 35 -10.01 -22.07 -9.15
C ASN A 35 -9.57 -23.54 -9.32
N GLN A 36 -8.32 -23.77 -9.73
CA GLN A 36 -7.77 -25.12 -9.97
C GLN A 36 -7.24 -25.80 -8.70
N LEU A 37 -6.88 -25.04 -7.66
CA LEU A 37 -6.39 -25.62 -6.40
C LEU A 37 -7.48 -26.44 -5.68
N ASN A 38 -7.08 -27.59 -5.15
CA ASN A 38 -7.91 -28.39 -4.26
C ASN A 38 -8.10 -27.69 -2.89
N PRO A 39 -9.06 -28.13 -2.06
CA PRO A 39 -9.32 -27.49 -0.76
C PRO A 39 -8.13 -27.47 0.21
N GLU A 40 -7.31 -28.52 0.24
CA GLU A 40 -6.15 -28.61 1.14
C GLU A 40 -5.06 -27.61 0.75
N ASP A 41 -4.78 -27.48 -0.54
CA ASP A 41 -3.79 -26.52 -1.04
C ASP A 41 -4.28 -25.07 -0.85
N LYS A 42 -5.57 -24.81 -1.06
CA LYS A 42 -6.18 -23.49 -0.76
C LYS A 42 -6.01 -23.09 0.69
N LYS A 43 -6.13 -24.05 1.61
CA LYS A 43 -5.98 -23.82 3.04
C LYS A 43 -4.51 -23.64 3.43
N THR A 44 -3.63 -24.46 2.86
CA THR A 44 -2.18 -24.44 3.15
C THR A 44 -1.53 -23.16 2.59
N PHE A 45 -1.93 -22.75 1.39
CA PHE A 45 -1.44 -21.56 0.70
C PHE A 45 -2.61 -20.65 0.33
N ASN A 46 -3.15 -19.96 1.34
CA ASN A 46 -4.26 -19.05 1.14
C ASN A 46 -3.80 -17.76 0.45
N ILE A 47 -4.09 -17.66 -0.85
CA ILE A 47 -3.82 -16.48 -1.68
C ILE A 47 -5.07 -15.62 -1.94
N ASP A 48 -6.20 -15.96 -1.31
CA ASP A 48 -7.46 -15.25 -1.49
C ASP A 48 -7.54 -14.01 -0.58
N VAL A 49 -7.10 -12.88 -1.12
CA VAL A 49 -7.10 -11.59 -0.41
C VAL A 49 -8.51 -11.05 -0.11
N ARG A 50 -9.58 -11.61 -0.68
CA ARG A 50 -10.96 -11.17 -0.40
C ARG A 50 -11.39 -11.52 1.02
N GLN A 51 -10.69 -12.46 1.66
CA GLN A 51 -10.95 -12.87 3.04
C GLN A 51 -10.38 -11.88 4.07
N LEU A 52 -9.57 -10.90 3.63
CA LEU A 52 -9.00 -9.89 4.51
C LEU A 52 -10.05 -8.85 4.92
N HIS A 53 -10.03 -8.48 6.20
CA HIS A 53 -10.70 -7.27 6.66
C HIS A 53 -9.83 -6.06 6.32
N TRP A 54 -10.04 -5.49 5.12
CA TRP A 54 -9.16 -4.48 4.53
C TRP A 54 -8.94 -3.24 5.39
N ALA A 55 -9.96 -2.76 6.10
CA ALA A 55 -9.83 -1.57 6.95
C ALA A 55 -8.79 -1.78 8.06
N GLU A 56 -8.88 -2.91 8.76
CA GLU A 56 -7.93 -3.29 9.81
C GLU A 56 -6.55 -3.62 9.22
N TYR A 57 -6.51 -4.32 8.09
CA TYR A 57 -5.26 -4.63 7.41
C TYR A 57 -4.47 -3.35 7.09
N ILE A 58 -5.13 -2.35 6.50
CA ILE A 58 -4.49 -1.08 6.15
C ILE A 58 -4.08 -0.30 7.40
N GLU A 59 -4.89 -0.29 8.47
CA GLU A 59 -4.49 0.32 9.74
C GLU A 59 -3.23 -0.34 10.29
N ASN A 60 -3.21 -1.66 10.41
CA ASN A 60 -2.06 -2.42 10.89
C ASN A 60 -0.83 -2.24 9.99
N TYR A 61 -1.01 -2.20 8.67
CA TYR A 61 0.05 -1.93 7.71
C TYR A 61 0.68 -0.54 7.91
N CYS A 62 -0.15 0.50 8.01
CA CYS A 62 0.32 1.86 8.25
C CYS A 62 1.04 1.97 9.60
N MET A 63 0.47 1.38 10.66
CA MET A 63 1.05 1.40 11.98
C MET A 63 2.37 0.62 12.05
N GLY A 64 2.44 -0.54 11.41
CA GLY A 64 3.64 -1.36 11.31
C GLY A 64 4.75 -0.65 10.54
N THR A 65 4.43 -0.06 9.39
CA THR A 65 5.38 0.73 8.58
C THR A 65 5.97 1.87 9.41
N LYS A 66 5.13 2.66 10.07
CA LYS A 66 5.57 3.77 10.92
C LYS A 66 6.56 3.32 11.99
N LYS A 67 6.23 2.26 12.72
CA LYS A 67 7.04 1.77 13.85
C LYS A 67 8.31 1.04 13.42
N TYR A 68 8.22 0.15 12.43
CA TYR A 68 9.30 -0.80 12.14
C TYR A 68 10.12 -0.46 10.89
N VAL A 69 9.52 0.18 9.89
CA VAL A 69 10.22 0.56 8.65
C VAL A 69 10.80 1.96 8.77
N LEU A 70 10.00 2.90 9.29
CA LEU A 70 10.39 4.30 9.42
C LEU A 70 11.00 4.62 10.79
N ASN A 71 10.88 3.71 11.76
CA ASN A 71 11.38 3.88 13.14
C ASN A 71 10.88 5.17 13.80
N GLU A 72 9.61 5.50 13.60
CA GLU A 72 8.98 6.71 14.14
C GLU A 72 8.30 6.45 15.49
N GLU A 73 8.33 7.47 16.35
CA GLU A 73 7.66 7.45 17.64
C GLU A 73 6.13 7.41 17.49
N MET A 74 5.50 6.57 18.32
CA MET A 74 4.04 6.34 18.30
C MET A 74 3.28 7.35 19.17
N SER A 75 3.99 8.12 19.99
CA SER A 75 3.45 9.14 20.89
C SER A 75 2.75 10.31 20.17
N GLY A 76 3.03 10.50 18.87
CA GLY A 76 2.38 11.54 18.05
C GLY A 76 0.96 11.18 17.57
N LEU A 77 0.53 9.92 17.70
CA LEU A 77 -0.78 9.47 17.18
C LEU A 77 -1.98 10.19 17.84
N PRO A 78 -2.02 10.43 19.16
CA PRO A 78 -3.12 11.18 19.77
C PRO A 78 -3.24 12.60 19.21
N ALA A 79 -2.13 13.26 18.90
CA ALA A 79 -2.14 14.57 18.27
C ALA A 79 -2.66 14.49 16.82
N ALA A 80 -2.17 13.53 16.03
CA ALA A 80 -2.63 13.30 14.66
C ALA A 80 -4.15 13.03 14.59
N ARG A 81 -4.69 12.23 15.52
CA ARG A 81 -6.12 11.91 15.57
C ARG A 81 -7.01 13.14 15.82
N LYS A 82 -6.50 14.19 16.49
CA LYS A 82 -7.26 15.45 16.69
C LYS A 82 -7.48 16.23 15.39
N HIS A 83 -6.67 15.99 14.36
CA HIS A 83 -6.78 16.67 13.06
C HIS A 83 -7.74 15.98 12.07
N LEU A 84 -8.32 14.83 12.45
CA LEU A 84 -9.28 14.10 11.60
C LEU A 84 -10.72 14.65 11.69
N ASN A 85 -10.97 15.60 12.60
CA ASN A 85 -12.28 16.22 12.84
C ASN A 85 -12.21 17.72 12.55
#